data_AF-A0A954NIV6-F1
#
_entry.id   AF-A0A954NIV6-F1
#
_cell.length_a   1.000
_cell.length_b   1.000
_cell.length_c   1.000
_cell.angle_alpha   90.00
_cell.angle_beta   90.00
_cell.angle_gamma   90.00
#
_symmetry.space_group_name_H-M   'P 1'
#
loop_
_entity.id
_entity.type
_entity.pdbx_description
1 polymer ?
#
loop_
_entity_poly.entity_id
_entity_poly.type
_entity_poly.pdbx_seq_one_letter_code
_entity_poly.pdbx_strand_id
1 'polypeptide(L)'
;MSRLIRVLEVMSLALWWGGLTFYAGAVVPLGASVTDERTQGFVTQQVTVVLNGLAFVALLLTVPAAVLRGKWWGRTAWGVAVLSLIGLFVVHQRLDQMLDGRSQSVLDETHFYGVHQMYLWLTSLQWVAGLVLLVGFAGRWLPSTCEGAGQEKPPAQQEL
;
A
#
# COMPACT_ATOMS: atom_id res chain seq x y z
N MET A 1 9.65 16.02 14.29
CA MET A 1 9.61 15.55 12.90
C MET A 1 9.08 16.67 12.03
N SER A 2 9.84 17.08 11.01
CA SER A 2 9.51 18.21 10.15
C SER A 2 8.21 17.94 9.37
N ARG A 3 7.48 19.02 9.01
CA ARG A 3 6.25 18.92 8.19
C ARG A 3 6.51 18.20 6.87
N LEU A 4 7.70 18.37 6.30
CA LEU A 4 8.14 17.71 5.07
C LEU A 4 8.08 16.18 5.16
N ILE A 5 8.64 15.57 6.21
CA ILE A 5 8.65 14.10 6.34
C ILE A 5 7.22 13.55 6.40
N ARG A 6 6.32 14.23 7.12
CA ARG A 6 4.91 13.82 7.21
C ARG A 6 4.20 13.88 5.85
N VAL A 7 4.52 14.89 5.02
CA VAL A 7 4.00 14.99 3.66
C VAL A 7 4.54 13.86 2.80
N LEU A 8 5.84 13.56 2.88
CA LEU A 8 6.46 12.46 2.13
C LEU A 8 5.90 11.08 2.54
N GLU A 9 5.61 10.86 3.82
CA GLU A 9 4.95 9.65 4.33
C GLU A 9 3.59 9.44 3.66
N VAL A 10 2.73 10.47 3.66
CA VAL A 10 1.38 10.39 3.07
C VAL A 10 1.45 10.27 1.55
N MET A 11 2.32 11.06 0.88
CA MET A 11 2.46 11.04 -0.57
C MET A 11 3.00 9.71 -1.09
N SER A 12 4.00 9.12 -0.42
CA SER A 12 4.55 7.81 -0.82
C SER A 12 3.52 6.69 -0.64
N LEU A 13 2.78 6.68 0.47
CA LEU A 13 1.67 5.73 0.68
C LEU A 13 0.55 5.92 -0.35
N ALA A 14 0.14 7.16 -0.62
CA ALA A 14 -0.90 7.46 -1.59
C ALA A 14 -0.49 7.06 -3.01
N LEU A 15 0.77 7.34 -3.39
CA LEU A 15 1.32 6.93 -4.68
C LEU A 15 1.32 5.42 -4.83
N TRP A 16 1.84 4.69 -3.84
CA TRP A 16 1.88 3.23 -3.90
C TRP A 16 0.47 2.62 -3.86
N TRP A 17 -0.37 3.00 -2.90
CA TRP A 17 -1.71 2.42 -2.73
C TRP A 17 -2.63 2.77 -3.90
N GLY A 18 -2.59 4.02 -4.37
CA GLY A 18 -3.33 4.48 -5.54
C GLY A 18 -2.83 3.80 -6.81
N GLY A 19 -1.51 3.68 -6.99
CA GLY A 19 -0.90 2.98 -8.13
C GLY A 19 -1.31 1.50 -8.19
N LEU A 20 -1.25 0.79 -7.05
CA LEU A 20 -1.69 -0.59 -6.95
C LEU A 20 -3.18 -0.74 -7.28
N THR A 21 -4.03 0.12 -6.71
CA THR A 21 -5.49 0.08 -6.91
C THR A 21 -5.85 0.38 -8.36
N PHE A 22 -5.26 1.41 -8.96
CA PHE A 22 -5.48 1.77 -10.35
C PHE A 22 -5.02 0.66 -11.29
N TYR A 23 -3.83 0.09 -11.04
CA TYR A 23 -3.30 -0.98 -11.86
C TYR A 23 -4.18 -2.23 -11.81
N ALA A 24 -4.47 -2.73 -10.61
CA ALA A 24 -5.27 -3.94 -10.44
C ALA A 24 -6.74 -3.76 -10.88
N GLY A 25 -7.33 -2.59 -10.61
CA GLY A 25 -8.74 -2.32 -10.88
C GLY A 25 -9.06 -1.89 -12.31
N ALA A 26 -8.13 -1.25 -13.01
CA ALA A 26 -8.36 -0.72 -14.35
C ALA A 26 -7.38 -1.29 -15.39
N VAL A 27 -6.07 -1.21 -15.13
CA VAL A 27 -5.06 -1.56 -16.14
C VAL A 27 -5.05 -3.06 -16.44
N VAL A 28 -5.16 -3.92 -15.42
CA VAL A 28 -5.17 -5.38 -15.62
C VAL A 28 -6.40 -5.84 -16.43
N PRO A 29 -7.65 -5.47 -16.07
CA PRO A 29 -8.82 -5.84 -16.86
C PRO A 29 -8.80 -5.29 -18.28
N LEU A 30 -8.40 -4.01 -18.45
CA LEU A 30 -8.32 -3.40 -19.78
C LEU A 30 -7.24 -4.07 -20.63
N GLY A 31 -6.06 -4.34 -20.07
CA GLY A 31 -4.98 -5.04 -20.75
C GLY A 31 -5.40 -6.44 -21.19
N ALA A 32 -6.02 -7.22 -20.30
CA ALA A 32 -6.56 -8.55 -20.63
C ALA A 32 -7.63 -8.54 -21.75
N SER A 33 -8.30 -7.41 -21.99
CA SER A 33 -9.29 -7.28 -23.08
C SER A 33 -8.66 -6.99 -24.45
N VAL A 34 -7.42 -6.50 -24.49
CA VAL A 34 -6.74 -6.06 -25.72
C VAL A 34 -5.45 -6.84 -26.04
N THR A 35 -4.93 -7.61 -25.08
CA THR A 35 -3.76 -8.48 -25.27
C THR A 35 -4.08 -9.91 -24.88
N ASP A 36 -3.31 -10.87 -25.39
CA ASP A 36 -3.35 -12.24 -24.89
C ASP A 36 -2.92 -12.32 -23.41
N GLU A 37 -3.37 -13.38 -22.72
CA GLU A 37 -3.14 -13.58 -21.29
C GLU A 37 -1.64 -13.60 -20.92
N ARG A 38 -0.77 -14.09 -21.81
CA ARG A 38 0.68 -14.19 -21.54
C ARG A 38 1.33 -12.82 -21.62
N THR A 39 1.07 -12.07 -22.69
CA THR A 39 1.58 -10.71 -22.83
C THR A 39 1.18 -9.86 -21.64
N GLN A 40 -0.09 -9.94 -21.22
CA GLN A 40 -0.56 -9.25 -20.03
C GLN A 40 0.15 -9.73 -18.75
N GLY A 41 0.41 -11.03 -18.63
CA GLY A 41 1.18 -11.61 -17.53
C GLY A 41 2.60 -11.04 -17.41
N PHE A 42 3.33 -10.93 -18.53
CA PHE A 42 4.67 -10.33 -18.56
C PHE A 42 4.66 -8.83 -18.23
N VAL A 43 3.66 -8.09 -18.73
CA VAL A 43 3.48 -6.68 -18.36
C VAL A 43 3.23 -6.56 -16.85
N THR A 44 2.38 -7.42 -16.30
CA THR A 44 2.08 -7.48 -14.87
C THR A 44 3.32 -7.82 -14.04
N GLN A 45 4.14 -8.75 -14.50
CA GLN A 45 5.42 -9.08 -13.86
C GLN A 45 6.35 -7.85 -13.75
N GLN A 46 6.46 -7.05 -14.80
CA GLN A 46 7.32 -5.85 -14.78
C GLN A 46 6.74 -4.75 -13.89
N VAL A 47 5.43 -4.52 -13.97
CA VAL A 47 4.77 -3.49 -13.15
C VAL A 47 4.81 -3.85 -11.67
N THR A 48 4.70 -5.13 -11.32
CA THR A 48 4.78 -5.58 -9.92
C THR A 48 6.16 -5.35 -9.30
N VAL A 49 7.25 -5.42 -10.06
CA VAL A 49 8.59 -5.01 -9.57
C VAL A 49 8.59 -3.54 -9.17
N VAL A 50 8.04 -2.67 -10.01
CA VAL A 50 7.94 -1.22 -9.72
C VAL A 50 7.04 -0.96 -8.51
N LEU A 51 5.87 -1.59 -8.45
CA LEU A 51 4.93 -1.45 -7.34
C LEU A 51 5.53 -1.96 -6.01
N ASN A 52 6.25 -3.07 -6.01
CA ASN A 52 6.96 -3.58 -4.82
C ASN A 52 8.08 -2.62 -4.38
N GLY A 53 8.80 -2.02 -5.34
CA GLY A 53 9.78 -0.98 -5.06
C GLY A 53 9.15 0.26 -4.40
N LEU A 54 8.01 0.73 -4.92
CA LEU A 54 7.24 1.81 -4.30
C LEU A 54 6.74 1.45 -2.90
N ALA A 55 6.28 0.21 -2.70
CA ALA A 55 5.87 -0.31 -1.40
C ALA A 55 7.02 -0.25 -0.39
N PHE A 56 8.20 -0.69 -0.80
CA PHE A 56 9.42 -0.66 0.01
C PHE A 56 9.77 0.77 0.45
N VAL A 57 9.78 1.71 -0.50
CA VAL A 57 10.07 3.13 -0.22
C VAL A 57 9.03 3.71 0.75
N ALA A 58 7.74 3.46 0.51
CA ALA A 58 6.68 3.92 1.40
C ALA A 58 6.83 3.32 2.82
N LEU A 59 7.08 2.02 2.95
CA LEU A 59 7.25 1.37 4.25
C LEU A 59 8.47 1.89 5.01
N LEU A 60 9.57 2.19 4.31
CA LEU A 60 10.77 2.78 4.91
C LEU A 60 10.51 4.18 5.46
N LEU A 61 9.84 5.03 4.68
CA LEU A 61 9.50 6.40 5.11
C LEU A 61 8.55 6.41 6.30
N THR A 62 7.69 5.40 6.43
CA THR A 62 6.69 5.31 7.50
C THR A 62 7.19 4.68 8.81
N VAL A 63 8.41 4.12 8.86
CA VAL A 63 8.98 3.48 10.06
C VAL A 63 8.85 4.36 11.32
N PRO A 64 9.27 5.64 11.31
CA PRO A 64 9.24 6.45 12.53
C PRO A 64 7.81 6.78 12.98
N ALA A 65 6.85 6.83 12.07
CA ALA A 65 5.45 7.15 12.33
C ALA A 65 4.60 5.95 12.71
N ALA A 66 4.92 4.77 12.18
CA ALA A 66 4.20 3.52 12.42
C ALA A 66 4.75 2.76 13.63
N VAL A 67 6.07 2.55 13.69
CA VAL A 67 6.70 1.67 14.70
C VAL A 67 6.95 2.44 16.00
N LEU A 68 7.67 3.56 15.91
CA LEU A 68 8.16 4.28 17.08
C LEU A 68 7.06 5.09 17.78
N ARG A 69 6.08 5.60 17.02
CA ARG A 69 5.05 6.53 17.52
C ARG A 69 3.62 6.11 17.19
N GLY A 70 3.43 4.99 16.51
CA GLY A 70 2.11 4.51 16.13
C GLY A 70 1.35 3.89 17.29
N LYS A 71 0.02 3.94 17.21
CA LYS A 71 -0.88 3.11 18.02
C LYS A 71 -0.71 1.64 17.64
N TRP A 72 -1.18 0.72 18.47
CA TRP A 72 -1.05 -0.73 18.25
C TRP A 72 -1.54 -1.16 16.86
N TRP A 73 -2.68 -0.65 16.40
CA TRP A 73 -3.22 -0.96 15.07
C TRP A 73 -2.31 -0.50 13.91
N GLY A 74 -1.63 0.64 14.07
CA GLY A 74 -0.68 1.14 13.06
C GLY A 74 0.59 0.31 13.01
N ARG A 75 1.06 -0.18 14.18
CA ARG A 75 2.18 -1.13 14.25
C ARG A 75 1.81 -2.47 13.63
N THR A 76 0.62 -2.99 13.92
CA THR A 76 0.12 -4.24 13.34
C THR A 76 -0.03 -4.12 11.83
N ALA A 77 -0.66 -3.05 11.33
CA ALA A 77 -0.80 -2.82 9.88
C ALA A 77 0.57 -2.72 9.20
N TRP A 78 1.51 -1.97 9.78
CA TRP A 78 2.87 -1.89 9.24
C TRP A 78 3.59 -3.24 9.24
N GLY A 79 3.47 -4.02 10.32
CA GLY A 79 4.01 -5.38 10.40
C GLY A 79 3.44 -6.31 9.34
N VAL A 80 2.11 -6.29 9.15
CA VAL A 80 1.44 -7.07 8.09
C VAL A 80 1.92 -6.63 6.70
N ALA A 81 2.06 -5.33 6.45
CA ALA A 81 2.53 -4.83 5.16
C ALA A 81 3.98 -5.24 4.86
N VAL A 82 4.87 -5.23 5.87
CA VAL A 82 6.26 -5.71 5.74
C VAL A 82 6.33 -7.20 5.49
N LEU A 83 5.60 -8.00 6.28
CA LEU A 83 5.56 -9.46 6.08
C LEU A 83 4.99 -9.82 4.71
N SER A 84 3.96 -9.10 4.27
CA SER A 84 3.39 -9.28 2.93
C SER A 84 4.40 -8.91 1.84
N LEU A 85 5.15 -7.80 1.99
CA LEU A 85 6.19 -7.41 1.04
C LEU A 85 7.30 -8.46 0.92
N ILE A 86 7.78 -8.98 2.05
CA ILE A 86 8.79 -10.06 2.06
C ILE A 86 8.23 -11.29 1.34
N GLY A 87 7.00 -11.69 1.66
CA GLY A 87 6.32 -12.79 0.99
C GLY A 87 6.20 -12.57 -0.52
N LEU A 88 5.83 -11.36 -0.94
CA LEU A 88 5.72 -10.99 -2.36
C LEU A 88 7.05 -11.08 -3.09
N PHE A 89 8.17 -10.68 -2.47
CA PHE A 89 9.50 -10.88 -3.08
C PHE A 89 9.81 -12.36 -3.32
N VAL A 90 9.53 -13.22 -2.33
CA VAL A 90 9.77 -14.66 -2.44
C VAL A 90 8.85 -15.30 -3.50
N VAL A 91 7.57 -14.96 -3.47
CA VAL A 91 6.57 -15.51 -4.40
C VAL A 91 6.83 -15.02 -5.83
N HIS A 92 7.21 -13.75 -6.01
CA HIS A 92 7.56 -13.17 -7.31
C HIS A 92 8.77 -13.89 -7.93
N GLN A 93 9.84 -14.11 -7.15
CA GLN A 93 10.99 -14.91 -7.61
C GLN A 93 10.63 -16.34 -8.01
N ARG A 94 9.68 -16.97 -7.31
CA ARG A 94 9.20 -18.32 -7.68
C ARG A 94 8.41 -18.30 -8.98
N LEU A 95 7.54 -17.30 -9.18
CA LEU A 95 6.80 -17.12 -10.43
C LEU A 95 7.76 -16.90 -11.61
N ASP A 96 8.79 -16.07 -11.43
CA ASP A 96 9.80 -15.79 -12.46
C ASP A 96 10.56 -17.06 -12.88
N GLN A 97 10.85 -17.96 -11.94
CA GLN A 97 11.52 -19.24 -12.24
C GLN A 97 10.62 -20.23 -13.01
N MET A 98 9.30 -20.06 -12.94
CA MET A 98 8.32 -20.91 -13.63
C MET A 98 7.96 -20.38 -15.02
N LEU A 99 8.43 -19.18 -15.36
CA LEU A 99 8.27 -18.54 -16.66
C LEU A 99 9.55 -18.70 -17.49
N ASP A 100 9.45 -19.29 -18.67
CA ASP A 100 10.56 -19.26 -19.62
C ASP A 100 10.55 -17.94 -20.40
N GLY A 101 11.50 -17.05 -20.08
CA GLY A 101 11.64 -15.75 -20.74
C GLY A 101 11.98 -15.82 -22.25
N ARG A 102 12.39 -16.99 -22.77
CA ARG A 102 12.63 -17.19 -24.22
C ARG A 102 11.44 -17.75 -24.98
N SER A 103 10.70 -18.69 -24.39
CA SER A 103 9.55 -19.31 -25.06
C SER A 103 8.21 -18.69 -24.65
N GLN A 104 8.21 -17.77 -23.67
CA GLN A 104 7.01 -17.19 -23.07
C GLN A 104 6.00 -18.27 -22.65
N SER A 105 6.48 -19.43 -22.20
CA SER A 105 5.63 -20.57 -21.82
C SER A 105 5.68 -20.81 -20.30
N VAL A 106 4.55 -21.25 -19.75
CA VAL A 106 4.43 -21.68 -18.36
C VAL A 106 4.84 -23.15 -18.30
N LEU A 107 5.90 -23.46 -17.56
CA LEU A 107 6.47 -24.81 -17.53
C LEU A 107 5.59 -25.81 -16.74
N ASP A 108 4.78 -25.32 -15.80
CA ASP A 108 3.85 -26.10 -14.97
C ASP A 108 2.63 -25.22 -14.58
N GLU A 109 1.56 -25.29 -15.38
CA GLU A 109 0.36 -24.45 -15.22
C GLU A 109 -0.34 -24.66 -13.87
N THR A 110 -0.36 -25.89 -13.36
CA THR A 110 -1.01 -26.23 -12.09
C THR A 110 -0.29 -25.62 -10.90
N HIS A 111 1.03 -25.74 -10.84
CA HIS A 111 1.81 -25.17 -9.75
C HIS A 111 1.87 -23.64 -9.86
N PHE A 112 1.91 -23.10 -11.09
CA PHE A 112 1.86 -21.66 -11.35
C PHE A 112 0.59 -21.01 -10.77
N TYR A 113 -0.59 -21.60 -10.99
CA TYR A 113 -1.85 -21.03 -10.50
C TYR A 113 -1.89 -20.95 -8.97
N GLY A 114 -1.41 -21.98 -8.27
CA GLY A 114 -1.35 -21.98 -6.81
C GLY A 114 -0.44 -20.89 -6.24
N VAL A 115 0.74 -20.71 -6.85
CA VAL A 115 1.69 -19.66 -6.45
C VAL A 115 1.15 -18.26 -6.81
N HIS A 116 0.48 -18.12 -7.95
CA HIS A 116 -0.17 -16.88 -8.36
C HIS A 116 -1.32 -16.51 -7.40
N GLN A 117 -2.13 -17.47 -6.97
CA GLN A 117 -3.19 -17.22 -5.99
C GLN A 117 -2.61 -16.77 -4.64
N MET A 118 -1.49 -17.36 -4.19
CA MET A 118 -0.78 -16.89 -3.00
C MET A 118 -0.31 -15.43 -3.16
N TYR A 119 0.20 -15.07 -4.34
CA TYR A 119 0.58 -13.69 -4.65
C TYR A 119 -0.60 -12.74 -4.47
N LEU A 120 -1.77 -13.06 -5.05
CA LEU A 120 -2.98 -12.24 -4.94
C LEU A 120 -3.45 -12.06 -3.49
N TRP A 121 -3.38 -13.11 -2.67
CA TRP A 121 -3.70 -13.02 -1.25
C TRP A 121 -2.74 -12.09 -0.49
N LEU A 122 -1.42 -12.22 -0.72
CA LEU A 122 -0.43 -11.36 -0.10
C LEU A 122 -0.60 -9.90 -0.53
N THR A 123 -0.83 -9.64 -1.83
CA THR A 123 -1.12 -8.30 -2.34
C THR A 123 -2.38 -7.72 -1.71
N SER A 124 -3.43 -8.51 -1.52
CA SER A 124 -4.68 -8.07 -0.88
C SER A 124 -4.48 -7.72 0.59
N LEU A 125 -3.75 -8.55 1.34
CA LEU A 125 -3.38 -8.27 2.73
C LEU A 125 -2.55 -6.99 2.84
N GLN A 126 -1.56 -6.83 1.96
CA GLN A 126 -0.74 -5.63 1.91
C GLN A 126 -1.58 -4.39 1.58
N TRP A 127 -2.52 -4.50 0.64
CA TRP A 127 -3.42 -3.42 0.25
C TRP A 127 -4.30 -2.94 1.42
N VAL A 128 -4.89 -3.87 2.17
CA VAL A 128 -5.70 -3.53 3.37
C VAL A 128 -4.84 -2.85 4.44
N ALA A 129 -3.67 -3.41 4.73
CA ALA A 129 -2.72 -2.80 5.67
C ALA A 129 -2.29 -1.40 5.23
N GLY A 130 -2.05 -1.24 3.93
CA GLY A 130 -1.76 0.02 3.27
C GLY A 130 -2.83 1.08 3.47
N LEU A 131 -4.09 0.71 3.27
CA LEU A 131 -5.24 1.59 3.48
C LEU A 131 -5.32 2.05 4.95
N VAL A 132 -5.13 1.13 5.91
CA VAL A 132 -5.13 1.46 7.34
C VAL A 132 -4.02 2.46 7.68
N LEU A 133 -2.82 2.28 7.13
CA LEU A 133 -1.71 3.22 7.33
C LEU A 133 -2.03 4.59 6.70
N LEU A 134 -2.54 4.61 5.47
CA LEU A 134 -2.87 5.83 4.74
C LEU A 134 -3.93 6.65 5.50
N VAL A 135 -5.06 6.03 5.86
CA VAL A 135 -6.14 6.69 6.63
C VAL A 135 -5.62 7.12 8.01
N GLY A 136 -4.86 6.25 8.68
CA GLY A 136 -4.30 6.56 10.00
C GLY A 136 -3.31 7.72 10.00
N PHE A 137 -2.61 7.94 8.89
CA PHE A 137 -1.64 9.03 8.76
C PHE A 137 -2.28 10.31 8.25
N ALA A 138 -3.20 10.21 7.28
CA ALA A 138 -4.02 11.32 6.82
C ALA A 138 -4.90 11.89 7.96
N GLY A 139 -5.47 11.03 8.80
CA GLY A 139 -6.28 11.43 9.96
C GLY A 139 -5.53 12.29 10.98
N ARG A 140 -4.19 12.24 11.02
CA ARG A 140 -3.37 13.11 11.89
C ARG A 140 -3.32 14.57 11.39
N TRP A 141 -3.77 14.83 10.17
CA TRP A 141 -3.84 16.15 9.56
C TRP A 141 -5.22 16.81 9.68
N LEU A 142 -6.28 16.04 9.96
CA LEU A 142 -7.58 16.64 10.23
C LEU A 142 -7.49 17.40 11.56
N PRO A 143 -7.79 18.71 11.58
CA PRO A 143 -7.97 19.42 12.84
C PRO A 143 -9.08 18.72 13.62
N SER A 144 -8.87 18.47 14.92
CA SER A 144 -9.96 18.15 15.84
C SER A 144 -10.94 19.31 15.82
N THR A 145 -11.93 19.21 14.94
CA THR A 145 -12.96 20.21 14.79
C THR A 145 -13.94 20.00 15.95
N CYS A 146 -14.18 21.09 16.69
CA CYS A 146 -15.26 21.27 17.67
C CYS A 146 -15.02 20.86 19.15
N GLU A 147 -13.88 21.21 19.76
CA GLU A 147 -13.79 21.40 21.21
C GLU A 147 -13.30 22.84 21.48
N GLY A 148 -14.21 23.82 21.40
CA GLY A 148 -13.84 25.22 21.63
C GLY A 148 -14.94 26.26 21.41
N ALA A 149 -16.05 25.91 20.77
CA ALA A 149 -17.20 26.80 20.60
C ALA A 149 -18.11 26.78 21.84
N GLY A 150 -17.60 27.16 23.02
CA GLY A 150 -18.42 27.15 24.24
C GLY A 150 -17.89 27.83 25.51
N GLN A 151 -16.76 28.53 25.47
CA GLN A 151 -16.28 29.29 26.64
C GLN A 151 -15.91 30.74 26.28
N GLU A 152 -16.81 31.46 25.62
CA GLU A 152 -16.88 32.91 25.84
C GLU A 152 -17.74 33.15 27.08
N LYS A 153 -17.09 33.37 28.22
CA LYS A 153 -17.73 33.90 29.43
C LYS A 153 -17.92 35.40 29.20
N PRO A 154 -19.15 35.93 29.12
CA PRO A 154 -19.35 37.37 28.88
C PRO A 154 -18.79 38.19 30.05
N PRO A 155 -18.13 39.34 29.78
CA PRO A 155 -17.63 40.22 30.83
C PRO A 155 -18.74 41.19 31.25
N ALA A 156 -19.37 40.94 32.39
CA ALA A 156 -20.09 41.93 33.21
C ALA A 156 -20.42 41.22 34.53
N GLN A 157 -20.15 41.74 35.72
CA GLN A 157 -20.39 43.11 36.16
C GLN A 157 -19.26 43.58 37.09
N GLN A 158 -18.63 44.70 36.72
CA GLN A 158 -18.17 45.69 37.70
C GLN A 158 -19.42 46.52 38.03
N GLU A 159 -20.00 46.34 39.21
CA GLU A 159 -20.88 47.34 39.80
C GLU A 159 -20.25 47.74 41.14
N LEU A 160 -20.09 49.05 41.27
CA LEU A 160 -19.57 49.83 42.40
C LEU A 160 -20.51 49.79 43.60
#